data_AF-A0A6B3FWT6-F1
#
_entry.id   AF-A0A6B3FWT6-F1
#
_cell.length_a   1.000
_cell.length_b   1.000
_cell.length_c   1.000
_cell.angle_alpha   90.00
_cell.angle_beta   90.00
_cell.angle_gamma   90.00
#
_symmetry.space_group_name_H-M   'P 1'
#
loop_
_entity.id
_entity.type
_entity.pdbx_description
1 polymer ?
#
loop_
_entity_poly.entity_id
_entity_poly.type
_entity_poly.pdbx_seq_one_letter_code
_entity_poly.pdbx_strand_id
1 'polypeptide(L)'
;AMRLLSAERGGDPERPGKKNPLDPMLWMAARPGEPSWDGASLGEGRPGWHIECVAIALDHLGMGFDIQGGGSDLAFPHHEMGAS
;
A
#
# COMPACT_ATOMS: atom_id res chain seq x y z
N ALA A 1 -8.11 -18.13 -2.99
CA ALA A 1 -8.14 -17.21 -4.15
C ALA A 1 -7.45 -15.88 -3.83
N MET A 2 -8.01 -15.05 -2.93
CA MET A 2 -7.49 -13.68 -2.68
C MET A 2 -6.02 -13.59 -2.23
N ARG A 3 -5.51 -14.53 -1.42
CA ARG A 3 -4.10 -14.54 -1.02
C ARG A 3 -3.15 -14.77 -2.20
N LEU A 4 -3.48 -15.72 -3.08
CA LEU A 4 -2.68 -15.98 -4.29
C LEU A 4 -2.68 -14.75 -5.20
N LEU A 5 -3.86 -14.19 -5.44
CA LEU A 5 -3.99 -12.98 -6.25
C LEU A 5 -3.24 -11.78 -5.65
N SER A 6 -3.23 -11.65 -4.32
CA SER A 6 -2.45 -10.63 -3.62
C SER A 6 -0.95 -10.82 -3.84
N ALA A 7 -0.44 -12.05 -3.70
CA ALA A 7 0.97 -12.37 -3.92
C ALA A 7 1.41 -12.09 -5.37
N GLU A 8 0.56 -12.41 -6.34
CA GLU A 8 0.83 -12.17 -7.77
C GLU A 8 0.88 -10.67 -8.12
N ARG A 9 0.19 -9.83 -7.36
CA ARG A 9 -0.04 -8.41 -7.68
C ARG A 9 0.53 -7.47 -6.62
N GLY A 10 1.72 -7.79 -6.09
CA GLY A 10 2.52 -6.87 -5.26
C GLY A 10 2.21 -6.87 -3.76
N GLY A 11 1.30 -7.72 -3.29
CA GLY A 11 1.12 -7.99 -1.87
C GLY A 11 2.11 -9.04 -1.35
N ASP A 12 2.24 -9.10 -0.02
CA ASP A 12 3.10 -10.06 0.68
C ASP A 12 2.29 -10.79 1.76
N PRO A 13 1.52 -11.84 1.37
CA PRO A 13 0.61 -12.51 2.29
C PRO A 13 1.29 -13.49 3.24
N GLU A 14 2.48 -13.96 2.89
CA GLU A 14 3.23 -14.93 3.69
C GLU A 14 4.20 -14.26 4.68
N ARG A 15 4.28 -12.92 4.70
CA ARG A 15 5.10 -12.19 5.66
C ARG A 15 4.74 -12.54 7.10
N PRO A 16 5.70 -13.07 7.88
CA PRO A 16 5.48 -13.38 9.28
C PRO A 16 5.08 -12.16 10.12
N GLY A 17 4.23 -12.38 11.12
CA GLY A 17 3.83 -11.36 12.10
C GLY A 17 2.65 -10.47 11.69
N LYS A 18 2.10 -10.64 10.48
CA LYS A 18 0.83 -10.01 10.09
C LYS A 18 -0.34 -10.58 10.91
N LYS A 19 -1.32 -9.74 11.25
CA LYS A 19 -2.55 -10.19 11.94
C LYS A 19 -3.45 -10.95 10.97
N ASN A 20 -3.54 -10.46 9.74
CA ASN A 20 -4.18 -11.12 8.62
C ASN A 20 -3.22 -11.18 7.43
N PRO A 21 -3.12 -12.31 6.70
CA PRO A 21 -2.35 -12.38 5.45
C PRO A 21 -2.68 -11.30 4.42
N LEU A 22 -3.85 -10.67 4.45
CA LEU A 22 -4.20 -9.59 3.54
C LEU A 22 -3.90 -8.17 4.06
N ASP A 23 -3.33 -8.01 5.27
CA ASP A 23 -2.98 -6.68 5.78
C ASP A 23 -1.98 -5.96 4.85
N PRO A 24 -2.28 -4.74 4.35
CA PRO A 24 -1.35 -4.02 3.48
C PRO A 24 -0.18 -3.42 4.28
N MET A 25 0.98 -3.30 3.64
CA MET A 25 2.12 -2.57 4.18
C MET A 25 1.87 -1.07 4.06
N LEU A 26 1.92 -0.33 5.16
CA LEU A 26 1.85 1.13 5.15
C LEU A 26 3.24 1.78 5.18
N TRP A 27 4.16 1.21 5.96
CA TRP A 27 5.52 1.73 6.11
C TRP A 27 6.51 0.58 6.17
N MET A 28 7.47 0.57 5.24
CA MET A 28 8.56 -0.39 5.22
C MET A 28 9.77 0.23 5.91
N ALA A 29 10.20 -0.36 7.03
CA ALA A 29 11.42 0.05 7.73
C ALA A 29 12.64 0.03 6.80
N ALA A 30 13.57 0.96 7.04
CA ALA A 30 14.77 1.16 6.22
C ALA A 30 15.60 -0.13 6.10
N ARG A 31 16.17 -0.33 4.91
CA ARG A 31 17.07 -1.45 4.59
C ARG A 31 18.39 -0.92 4.05
N PRO A 32 19.52 -1.58 4.33
CA PRO A 32 20.82 -1.15 3.80
C PRO A 32 20.79 -1.01 2.27
N GLY A 33 21.13 0.17 1.76
CA GLY A 33 21.18 0.46 0.33
C GLY A 33 19.85 0.85 -0.32
N GLU A 34 18.74 0.88 0.42
CA GLU A 34 17.46 1.44 -0.05
C GLU A 34 17.29 2.90 0.42
N PRO A 35 16.60 3.77 -0.35
CA PRO A 35 16.24 5.10 0.13
C PRO A 35 15.30 5.01 1.34
N SER A 36 15.50 5.92 2.29
CA SER A 36 14.65 6.09 3.46
C SER A 36 14.37 7.56 3.76
N TRP A 37 13.29 7.78 4.49
CA TRP A 37 12.84 9.06 5.02
C TRP A 37 12.51 8.90 6.51
N ASP A 38 12.57 10.01 7.25
CA ASP A 38 12.15 10.06 8.65
C ASP A 38 10.62 9.90 8.77
N GLY A 39 10.18 8.75 9.27
CA GLY A 39 8.78 8.43 9.53
C GLY A 39 8.28 8.88 10.92
N ALA A 40 9.03 9.73 11.62
CA ALA A 40 8.79 10.14 13.00
C ALA A 40 8.61 8.93 13.93
N SER A 41 7.43 8.72 14.52
CA SER A 41 7.16 7.59 15.41
C SER A 41 7.21 6.23 14.74
N LEU A 42 7.22 6.17 13.40
CA LEU A 42 7.35 4.92 12.63
C LEU A 42 8.83 4.54 12.40
N GLY A 43 9.77 5.47 12.65
CA GLY A 43 11.19 5.32 12.35
C GLY A 43 11.53 5.46 10.87
N GLU A 44 12.82 5.44 10.56
CA GLU A 44 13.35 5.51 9.19
C GLU A 44 12.77 4.41 8.30
N GLY A 45 12.29 4.80 7.12
CA GLY A 45 11.71 3.85 6.17
C GLY A 45 11.15 4.53 4.93
N ARG A 46 10.22 3.86 4.27
CA ARG A 46 9.54 4.35 3.07
C ARG A 46 8.09 3.88 3.02
N PRO A 47 7.20 4.63 2.35
CA PRO A 47 5.80 4.24 2.26
C PRO A 47 5.62 2.89 1.53
N GLY A 48 4.51 2.23 1.84
CA GLY A 48 4.01 1.12 1.05
C GLY A 48 3.24 1.61 -0.18
N TRP A 49 3.16 0.76 -1.19
CA TRP A 49 2.62 1.15 -2.50
C TRP A 49 1.19 1.72 -2.44
N HIS A 50 0.29 1.11 -1.67
CA HIS A 50 -1.13 1.53 -1.64
C HIS A 50 -1.34 2.87 -0.92
N ILE A 51 -0.58 3.15 0.15
CA ILE A 51 -0.75 4.36 0.95
C ILE A 51 -0.26 5.61 0.22
N GLU A 52 0.66 5.47 -0.75
CA GLU A 52 1.11 6.58 -1.60
C GLU A 52 -0.08 7.17 -2.39
N CYS A 53 -0.84 6.32 -3.08
CA CYS A 53 -2.01 6.76 -3.85
C CYS A 53 -3.12 7.33 -2.95
N VAL A 54 -3.33 6.74 -1.76
CA VAL A 54 -4.28 7.28 -0.75
C VAL A 54 -3.88 8.71 -0.36
N ALA A 55 -2.63 8.91 0.05
CA ALA A 55 -2.15 10.20 0.54
C ALA A 55 -2.28 11.29 -0.55
N ILE A 56 -1.85 10.98 -1.78
CA ILE A 56 -1.92 11.91 -2.92
C ILE A 56 -3.37 12.24 -3.28
N ALA A 57 -4.24 11.24 -3.38
CA ALA A 57 -5.63 11.45 -3.75
C ALA A 57 -6.37 12.29 -2.71
N LEU A 58 -6.19 12.00 -1.42
CA LEU A 58 -6.86 12.76 -0.36
C LEU A 58 -6.32 14.19 -0.21
N ASP A 59 -5.03 14.41 -0.45
CA ASP A 59 -4.44 15.76 -0.40
C ASP A 59 -4.95 16.66 -1.54
N HIS A 60 -5.10 16.11 -2.74
CA HIS A 60 -5.46 16.91 -3.93
C HIS A 60 -6.95 16.91 -4.28
N LEU A 61 -7.66 15.80 -4.03
CA LEU A 61 -9.06 15.62 -4.41
C LEU A 61 -10.00 15.59 -3.20
N GLY A 62 -9.46 15.27 -2.01
CA GLY A 62 -10.25 15.06 -0.81
C GLY A 62 -10.98 13.71 -0.81
N MET A 63 -11.89 13.55 0.16
CA MET A 63 -12.77 12.40 0.26
C MET A 63 -13.92 12.51 -0.74
N GLY A 64 -14.30 11.40 -1.38
CA GLY A 64 -15.49 11.33 -2.24
C GLY A 64 -15.29 11.94 -3.63
N PHE A 65 -14.18 11.62 -4.29
CA PHE A 65 -13.91 12.01 -5.68
C PHE A 65 -14.62 11.06 -6.67
N ASP A 66 -14.88 11.53 -7.89
CA ASP A 66 -15.82 10.86 -8.79
C ASP A 66 -15.33 9.53 -9.37
N ILE A 67 -14.04 9.44 -9.74
CA ILE A 67 -13.49 8.31 -10.49
C ILE A 67 -12.06 7.97 -10.02
N GLN A 68 -11.84 6.72 -9.63
CA GLN A 68 -10.52 6.09 -9.53
C GLN A 68 -10.26 5.21 -10.75
N GLY A 69 -9.24 5.53 -11.54
CA GLY A 69 -8.88 4.79 -12.75
C GLY A 69 -7.58 3.99 -12.61
N GLY A 70 -7.45 2.91 -13.39
CA GLY A 70 -6.23 2.09 -13.44
C GLY A 70 -6.39 0.86 -14.31
N GLY A 71 -5.31 0.09 -14.48
CA GLY A 71 -5.36 -1.21 -15.15
C GLY A 71 -6.20 -2.23 -14.38
N SER A 72 -6.73 -3.26 -15.05
CA SER A 72 -7.54 -4.31 -14.42
C SER A 72 -6.76 -5.11 -13.37
N ASP A 73 -5.43 -5.10 -13.46
CA ASP A 73 -4.53 -5.65 -12.45
C ASP A 73 -4.59 -4.85 -11.13
N LEU A 74 -4.79 -3.54 -11.18
CA LEU A 74 -4.84 -2.66 -10.01
C LEU A 74 -6.13 -2.79 -9.19
N ALA A 75 -7.19 -3.38 -9.75
CA ALA A 75 -8.46 -3.59 -9.04
C ALA A 75 -8.25 -4.30 -7.69
N PHE A 76 -7.35 -5.29 -7.63
CA PHE A 76 -6.94 -5.91 -6.37
C PHE A 76 -5.45 -6.29 -6.41
N PRO A 77 -4.68 -6.04 -5.34
CA PRO A 77 -5.10 -5.42 -4.08
C PRO A 77 -5.11 -3.89 -4.10
N HIS A 78 -4.60 -3.25 -5.16
CA HIS A 78 -4.20 -1.84 -5.10
C HIS A 78 -5.36 -0.86 -4.84
N HIS A 79 -6.42 -0.88 -5.64
CA HIS A 79 -7.59 -0.02 -5.44
C HIS A 79 -8.41 -0.43 -4.21
N GLU A 80 -8.54 -1.74 -3.94
CA GLU A 80 -9.26 -2.24 -2.75
C GLU A 80 -8.64 -1.76 -1.42
N MET A 81 -7.31 -1.56 -1.39
CA MET A 81 -6.56 -1.03 -0.24
C MET A 81 -6.30 0.49 -0.35
N GLY A 82 -6.89 1.15 -1.35
CA GLY A 82 -6.68 2.55 -1.68
C GLY A 82 -7.78 3.48 -1.15
N ALA A 83 -7.72 4.75 -1.55
CA ALA A 83 -8.81 5.71 -1.34
C ALA A 83 -9.82 5.53 -2.48
N SER A 84 -11.11 5.54 -2.16
CA SER A 84 -12.20 5.44 -3.13
C SER A 84 -13.43 6.20 -2.65
#